data_AF-A0A7I8J1F3-F1
#
_entry.id   AF-A0A7I8J1F3-F1
#
_cell.length_a   1.000
_cell.length_b   1.000
_cell.length_c   1.000
_cell.angle_alpha   90.00
_cell.angle_beta   90.00
_cell.angle_gamma   90.00
#
_symmetry.space_group_name_H-M   'P 1'
#
loop_
_entity.id
_entity.type
_entity.pdbx_description
1 polymer ?
#
loop_
_entity_poly.entity_id
_entity_poly.type
_entity_poly.pdbx_seq_one_letter_code
_entity_poly.pdbx_strand_id
1 'polypeptide(L)'
;MDCNQDEALRAKETAERKFIAKDIEGAKRFALKAKSLNPRLDGISQMIATLDVHLSSTTVVNGEKDWYSILGIKPSANEEMVKRRYRKFALMLHPDKNKSIGAEGAFKLISEAWSILSDRTRRMAYDEKRSIKEKQRKVPSPRGTLPSRTLTMGSITLMVVEPLA
;
A
#
# COMPACT_ATOMS: atom_id res chain seq x y z
N MET A 1 -11.06 -18.71 36.52
CA MET A 1 -9.97 -17.74 36.22
C MET A 1 -9.75 -17.77 34.73
N ASP A 2 -10.44 -16.89 34.00
CA ASP A 2 -10.41 -16.83 32.53
C ASP A 2 -9.24 -15.98 32.05
N CYS A 3 -8.02 -16.34 32.48
CA CYS A 3 -6.79 -15.58 32.28
C CYS A 3 -6.53 -15.23 30.81
N ASN A 4 -7.00 -16.08 29.89
CA ASN A 4 -6.89 -15.89 28.44
C ASN A 4 -7.84 -14.80 27.90
N GLN A 5 -8.99 -14.60 28.54
CA GLN A 5 -9.95 -13.57 28.16
C GLN A 5 -9.45 -12.18 28.58
N ASP A 6 -8.97 -12.06 29.81
CA ASP A 6 -8.37 -10.81 30.31
C ASP A 6 -7.14 -10.41 29.47
N GLU A 7 -6.28 -11.37 29.09
CA GLU A 7 -5.14 -11.06 28.23
C GLU A 7 -5.57 -10.63 26.82
N ALA A 8 -6.61 -11.26 26.25
CA ALA A 8 -7.16 -10.86 24.95
C ALA A 8 -7.71 -9.43 24.97
N LEU A 9 -8.40 -9.04 26.04
CA LEU A 9 -8.90 -7.68 26.24
C LEU A 9 -7.78 -6.66 26.37
N ARG A 10 -6.75 -6.95 27.17
CA ARG A 10 -5.55 -6.09 27.29
C ARG A 10 -4.84 -5.91 25.94
N ALA A 11 -4.72 -6.99 25.16
CA ALA A 11 -4.14 -6.93 23.83
C ALA A 11 -4.99 -6.08 22.86
N LYS A 12 -6.34 -6.18 22.94
CA LYS A 12 -7.26 -5.33 22.17
C LYS A 12 -7.10 -3.85 22.52
N GLU A 13 -7.10 -3.51 23.80
CA GLU A 13 -6.92 -2.12 24.26
C GLU A 13 -5.55 -1.56 23.85
N THR A 14 -4.50 -2.38 23.89
CA THR A 14 -3.17 -2.00 23.42
C THR A 14 -3.18 -1.69 21.91
N ALA A 15 -3.94 -2.46 21.11
CA ALA A 15 -4.11 -2.18 19.69
C ALA A 15 -4.79 -0.82 19.45
N GLU A 16 -5.80 -0.46 20.24
CA GLU A 16 -6.49 0.84 20.14
C GLU A 16 -5.54 2.00 20.48
N ARG A 17 -4.76 1.88 21.56
CA ARG A 17 -3.73 2.88 21.91
C ARG A 17 -2.69 3.04 20.80
N LYS A 18 -2.24 1.93 20.21
CA LYS A 18 -1.29 1.93 19.08
C LYS A 18 -1.87 2.62 17.84
N PHE A 19 -3.16 2.40 17.56
CA PHE A 19 -3.84 3.07 16.46
C PHE A 19 -3.88 4.59 16.65
N ILE A 20 -4.20 5.07 17.85
CA ILE A 20 -4.19 6.50 18.19
C ILE A 20 -2.78 7.09 18.04
N ALA A 21 -1.74 6.32 18.43
CA ALA A 21 -0.35 6.67 18.22
C ALA A 21 0.11 6.63 16.75
N LYS A 22 -0.80 6.39 15.79
CA LYS A 22 -0.55 6.22 14.35
C LYS A 22 0.36 5.03 13.99
N ASP A 23 0.61 4.13 14.94
CA ASP A 23 1.35 2.87 14.72
C ASP A 23 0.38 1.76 14.34
N ILE A 24 -0.08 1.79 13.07
CA ILE A 24 -1.10 0.86 12.55
C ILE A 24 -0.56 -0.57 12.46
N GLU A 25 0.72 -0.73 12.13
CA GLU A 25 1.37 -2.05 12.09
C GLU A 25 1.45 -2.68 13.47
N GLY A 26 1.86 -1.91 14.48
CA GLY A 26 1.84 -2.33 15.87
C GLY A 26 0.44 -2.71 16.32
N ALA A 27 -0.56 -1.87 16.01
CA ALA A 27 -1.96 -2.15 16.32
C ALA A 27 -2.42 -3.49 15.73
N LYS A 28 -2.07 -3.80 14.48
CA LYS A 28 -2.43 -5.07 13.82
C LYS A 28 -1.81 -6.28 14.52
N ARG A 29 -0.55 -6.20 14.95
CA ARG A 29 0.12 -7.29 15.67
C ARG A 29 -0.61 -7.62 16.97
N PHE A 30 -0.99 -6.59 17.74
CA PHE A 30 -1.75 -6.77 18.97
C PHE A 30 -3.18 -7.28 18.71
N ALA A 31 -3.85 -6.81 17.66
CA ALA A 31 -5.16 -7.33 17.26
C ALA A 31 -5.10 -8.83 16.88
N LEU A 32 -4.06 -9.27 16.16
CA LEU A 32 -3.84 -10.68 15.86
C LEU A 32 -3.53 -11.51 17.11
N LYS A 33 -2.74 -10.96 18.05
CA LYS A 33 -2.48 -11.61 19.34
C LYS A 33 -3.77 -11.81 20.13
N ALA A 34 -4.61 -10.79 20.20
CA ALA A 34 -5.91 -10.90 20.88
C ALA A 34 -6.79 -11.97 20.21
N LYS A 35 -6.74 -12.12 18.87
CA LYS A 35 -7.49 -13.15 18.14
C LYS A 35 -6.98 -14.56 18.43
N SER A 36 -5.66 -14.74 18.55
CA SER A 36 -5.09 -16.04 18.91
C SER A 36 -5.42 -16.45 20.34
N LEU A 37 -5.54 -15.48 21.26
CA LEU A 37 -5.93 -15.72 22.65
C LEU A 37 -7.42 -16.04 22.76
N ASN A 38 -8.27 -15.26 22.09
CA ASN A 38 -9.70 -15.49 22.08
C ASN A 38 -10.32 -15.14 20.70
N PRO A 39 -10.56 -16.13 19.84
CA PRO A 39 -11.16 -15.91 18.52
C PRO A 39 -12.64 -15.53 18.59
N ARG A 40 -13.32 -15.75 19.73
CA ARG A 40 -14.71 -15.35 19.99
C ARG A 40 -14.81 -13.95 20.61
N LEU A 41 -13.69 -13.23 20.77
CA LEU A 41 -13.69 -11.89 21.35
C LEU A 41 -14.50 -10.93 20.47
N ASP A 42 -15.47 -10.27 21.08
CA ASP A 42 -16.35 -9.36 20.37
C ASP A 42 -15.57 -8.15 19.77
N GLY A 43 -15.87 -7.84 18.52
CA GLY A 43 -15.23 -6.75 17.79
C GLY A 43 -13.85 -7.06 17.20
N ILE A 44 -13.24 -8.23 17.48
CA ILE A 44 -11.84 -8.46 17.07
C ILE A 44 -11.67 -8.61 15.57
N SER A 45 -12.62 -9.27 14.91
CA SER A 45 -12.62 -9.43 13.46
C SER A 45 -12.80 -8.08 12.76
N GLN A 46 -13.61 -7.20 13.34
CA GLN A 46 -13.88 -5.85 12.87
C GLN A 46 -12.64 -4.97 13.03
N MET A 47 -11.94 -5.06 14.17
CA MET A 47 -10.71 -4.32 14.41
C MET A 47 -9.61 -4.73 13.41
N ILE A 48 -9.39 -6.03 13.19
CA ILE A 48 -8.41 -6.50 12.20
C ILE A 48 -8.75 -5.97 10.81
N ALA A 49 -10.03 -6.06 10.39
CA ALA A 49 -10.48 -5.53 9.11
C ALA A 49 -10.25 -4.01 9.00
N THR A 50 -10.52 -3.25 10.06
CA THR A 50 -10.29 -1.80 10.12
C THR A 50 -8.82 -1.48 9.94
N LEU A 51 -7.94 -2.20 10.64
CA LEU A 51 -6.49 -2.01 10.58
C LEU A 51 -5.92 -2.38 9.20
N ASP A 52 -6.40 -3.48 8.60
CA ASP A 52 -6.00 -3.90 7.25
C ASP A 52 -6.33 -2.83 6.20
N VAL A 53 -7.48 -2.18 6.32
CA VAL A 53 -7.90 -1.09 5.43
C VAL A 53 -7.01 0.14 5.60
N HIS A 54 -6.63 0.49 6.83
CA HIS A 54 -5.73 1.63 7.08
C HIS A 54 -4.29 1.37 6.61
N LEU A 55 -3.80 0.14 6.76
CA LEU A 55 -2.49 -0.24 6.20
C LEU A 55 -2.52 -0.17 4.67
N SER A 56 -3.61 -0.66 4.06
CA SER A 56 -3.79 -0.60 2.61
C SER A 56 -3.92 0.84 2.10
N SER A 57 -4.52 1.74 2.87
CA SER A 57 -4.64 3.16 2.48
C SER A 57 -3.33 3.95 2.61
N THR A 58 -2.41 3.47 3.45
CA THR A 58 -1.03 4.00 3.54
C THR A 58 -0.19 3.58 2.34
N THR A 59 -0.53 2.44 1.73
CA THR A 59 0.17 1.91 0.56
C THR A 59 -0.30 2.63 -0.71
N VAL A 60 0.55 3.48 -1.27
CA VAL A 60 0.34 4.15 -2.57
C VAL A 60 1.10 3.44 -3.67
N VAL A 61 0.37 2.87 -4.64
CA VAL A 61 0.96 2.23 -5.82
C VAL A 61 0.86 3.19 -6.98
N ASN A 62 1.99 3.48 -7.63
CA ASN A 62 2.08 4.53 -8.65
C ASN A 62 1.57 5.90 -8.16
N GLY A 63 1.75 6.23 -6.88
CA GLY A 63 1.37 7.54 -6.33
C GLY A 63 -0.13 7.82 -6.30
N GLU A 64 -0.96 6.78 -6.40
CA GLU A 64 -2.41 6.80 -6.13
C GLU A 64 -2.73 5.66 -5.16
N LYS A 65 -3.85 5.76 -4.44
CA LYS A 65 -4.29 4.74 -3.49
C LYS A 65 -4.76 3.51 -4.27
N ASP A 66 -4.28 2.33 -3.91
CA ASP A 66 -4.74 1.10 -4.55
C ASP A 66 -6.11 0.68 -3.98
N TRP A 67 -7.18 1.05 -4.69
CA TRP A 67 -8.55 0.69 -4.32
C TRP A 67 -8.80 -0.83 -4.30
N TYR A 68 -8.05 -1.61 -5.10
CA TYR A 68 -8.14 -3.06 -5.09
C TYR A 68 -7.55 -3.63 -3.80
N SER A 69 -6.39 -3.11 -3.36
CA SER A 69 -5.78 -3.48 -2.09
C SER A 69 -6.67 -3.14 -0.89
N ILE A 70 -7.31 -1.97 -0.90
CA ILE A 70 -8.26 -1.54 0.15
C ILE A 70 -9.41 -2.53 0.31
N LEU A 71 -9.95 -3.04 -0.80
CA LEU A 71 -11.01 -4.07 -0.81
C LEU A 71 -10.47 -5.51 -0.63
N GLY A 72 -9.15 -5.69 -0.59
CA GLY A 72 -8.50 -7.00 -0.49
C GLY A 72 -8.79 -7.91 -1.69
N ILE A 73 -8.87 -7.34 -2.89
CA ILE A 73 -9.13 -8.03 -4.15
C ILE A 73 -7.99 -7.82 -5.14
N LYS A 74 -7.88 -8.70 -6.13
CA LYS A 74 -6.95 -8.53 -7.24
C LYS A 74 -7.55 -7.57 -8.30
N PRO A 75 -6.73 -6.86 -9.07
CA PRO A 75 -7.21 -6.05 -10.21
C PRO A 75 -7.93 -6.91 -11.27
N SER A 76 -7.61 -8.20 -11.36
CA SER A 76 -8.30 -9.18 -12.22
C SER A 76 -9.68 -9.61 -11.67
N ALA A 77 -10.16 -9.06 -10.55
CA ALA A 77 -11.41 -9.49 -9.93
C ALA A 77 -12.65 -8.99 -10.69
N ASN A 78 -13.61 -9.89 -10.88
CA ASN A 78 -14.92 -9.58 -11.45
C ASN A 78 -15.70 -8.60 -10.57
N GLU A 79 -16.61 -7.85 -11.19
CA GLU A 79 -17.50 -6.90 -10.51
C GLU A 79 -18.32 -7.56 -9.40
N GLU A 80 -18.75 -8.80 -9.59
CA GLU A 80 -19.45 -9.60 -8.57
C GLU A 80 -18.60 -9.83 -7.31
N MET A 81 -17.30 -10.04 -7.47
CA MET A 81 -16.39 -10.22 -6.34
C MET A 81 -16.22 -8.91 -5.57
N VAL A 82 -16.15 -7.78 -6.28
CA VAL A 82 -16.16 -6.45 -5.67
C VAL A 82 -17.46 -6.27 -4.88
N LYS A 83 -18.61 -6.59 -5.49
CA LYS A 83 -19.96 -6.56 -4.87
C LYS A 83 -20.01 -7.36 -3.57
N ARG A 84 -19.54 -8.60 -3.62
CA ARG A 84 -19.52 -9.50 -2.47
C ARG A 84 -18.62 -8.99 -1.35
N ARG A 85 -17.43 -8.48 -1.69
CA ARG A 85 -16.46 -7.95 -0.72
C ARG A 85 -16.96 -6.68 -0.04
N TYR A 86 -17.50 -5.74 -0.82
CA TYR A 86 -18.10 -4.53 -0.28
C TYR A 86 -19.23 -4.82 0.71
N ARG A 87 -20.18 -5.70 0.34
CA ARG A 87 -21.27 -6.11 1.24
C ARG A 87 -20.76 -6.71 2.54
N LYS A 88 -19.73 -7.56 2.47
CA LYS A 88 -19.10 -8.16 3.67
C LYS A 88 -18.49 -7.09 4.57
N PHE A 89 -17.74 -6.15 4.01
CA PHE A 89 -17.15 -5.05 4.77
C PHE A 89 -18.21 -4.11 5.35
N ALA A 90 -19.25 -3.77 4.59
CA ALA A 90 -20.33 -2.91 5.08
C ALA A 90 -21.05 -3.51 6.29
N LEU A 91 -21.26 -4.84 6.32
CA LEU A 91 -21.84 -5.53 7.47
C LEU A 91 -20.87 -5.62 8.66
N MET A 92 -19.57 -5.78 8.41
CA MET A 92 -18.55 -5.90 9.45
C MET A 92 -18.15 -4.57 10.08
N LEU A 93 -18.07 -3.51 9.28
CA LEU A 93 -17.57 -2.19 9.66
C LEU A 93 -18.69 -1.17 9.85
N HIS A 94 -19.95 -1.61 9.87
CA HIS A 94 -21.08 -0.70 10.05
C HIS A 94 -20.94 0.06 11.37
N PRO A 95 -21.03 1.42 11.38
CA PRO A 95 -20.81 2.22 12.59
C PRO A 95 -21.82 1.91 13.71
N ASP A 96 -23.01 1.41 13.36
CA ASP A 96 -24.03 0.99 14.34
C ASP A 96 -23.62 -0.25 15.15
N LYS A 97 -22.97 -1.22 14.50
CA LYS A 97 -22.56 -2.48 15.15
C LYS A 97 -21.11 -2.48 15.61
N ASN A 98 -20.27 -1.64 15.02
CA ASN A 98 -18.84 -1.61 15.30
C ASN A 98 -18.42 -0.28 15.92
N LYS A 99 -18.21 -0.28 17.24
CA LYS A 99 -17.70 0.87 18.00
C LYS A 99 -16.16 0.92 18.05
N SER A 100 -15.48 0.19 17.16
CA SER A 100 -14.02 0.15 17.12
C SER A 100 -13.42 1.46 16.61
N ILE A 101 -12.25 1.81 17.12
CA ILE A 101 -11.50 3.00 16.70
C ILE A 101 -11.22 2.93 15.18
N GLY A 102 -11.49 4.03 14.46
CA GLY A 102 -11.24 4.11 13.02
C GLY A 102 -12.23 3.36 12.12
N ALA A 103 -13.30 2.75 12.65
CA ALA A 103 -14.30 2.05 11.83
C ALA A 103 -14.91 2.95 10.75
N GLU A 104 -15.23 4.20 11.09
CA GLU A 104 -15.75 5.20 10.16
C GLU A 104 -14.74 5.53 9.05
N GLY A 105 -13.47 5.75 9.40
CA GLY A 105 -12.40 6.02 8.45
C GLY A 105 -12.19 4.86 7.47
N ALA A 106 -12.20 3.62 7.98
CA ALA A 106 -12.11 2.43 7.14
C ALA A 106 -13.35 2.29 6.23
N PHE A 107 -14.55 2.52 6.75
CA PHE A 107 -15.78 2.46 5.96
C PHE A 107 -15.77 3.48 4.83
N LYS A 108 -15.29 4.71 5.08
CA LYS A 108 -15.15 5.75 4.06
C LYS A 108 -14.17 5.34 2.95
N LEU A 109 -13.03 4.74 3.30
CA LEU A 109 -12.08 4.23 2.31
C LEU A 109 -12.69 3.13 1.43
N ILE A 110 -13.47 2.24 2.04
CA ILE A 110 -14.15 1.15 1.32
C ILE A 110 -15.27 1.66 0.41
N SER A 111 -16.02 2.68 0.85
CA SER A 111 -17.07 3.29 0.04
C SER A 111 -16.51 4.10 -1.14
N GLU A 112 -15.38 4.79 -0.95
CA GLU A 112 -14.64 5.43 -2.05
C GLU A 112 -14.14 4.40 -3.06
N ALA A 113 -13.50 3.31 -2.59
CA ALA A 113 -13.04 2.21 -3.43
C ALA A 113 -14.20 1.61 -4.25
N TRP A 114 -15.33 1.40 -3.60
CA TRP A 114 -16.55 0.90 -4.21
C TRP A 114 -17.10 1.83 -5.29
N SER A 115 -17.17 3.14 -5.03
CA SER A 115 -17.69 4.14 -5.97
C SER A 115 -16.92 4.16 -7.31
N ILE A 116 -15.63 3.80 -7.27
CA ILE A 116 -14.76 3.72 -8.45
C ILE A 116 -14.82 2.34 -9.10
N LEU A 117 -14.73 1.27 -8.30
CA LEU A 117 -14.63 -0.09 -8.83
C LEU A 117 -15.99 -0.70 -9.22
N SER A 118 -17.11 -0.22 -8.68
CA SER A 118 -18.44 -0.76 -8.99
C SER A 118 -18.91 -0.43 -10.40
N ASP A 119 -18.49 0.69 -10.95
CA ASP A 119 -18.82 1.12 -12.31
C ASP A 119 -17.68 0.74 -13.27
N ARG A 120 -18.01 0.01 -14.33
CA ARG A 120 -17.05 -0.41 -15.36
C ARG A 120 -16.34 0.78 -15.99
N THR A 121 -17.05 1.87 -16.28
CA THR A 121 -16.48 3.06 -16.92
C THR A 121 -15.48 3.74 -15.99
N ARG A 122 -15.83 3.89 -14.71
CA ARG A 122 -14.93 4.48 -13.70
C ARG A 122 -13.72 3.60 -13.44
N ARG A 123 -13.90 2.27 -13.39
CA ARG A 123 -12.81 1.31 -13.25
C ARG A 123 -11.83 1.41 -14.42
N MET A 124 -12.34 1.46 -15.66
CA MET A 124 -11.50 1.62 -16.85
C MET A 124 -10.70 2.93 -16.81
N ALA A 125 -11.35 4.04 -16.47
CA ALA A 125 -10.66 5.33 -16.34
C ALA A 125 -9.59 5.32 -15.24
N TYR A 126 -9.83 4.60 -14.14
CA TYR A 126 -8.84 4.42 -13.07
C TYR A 126 -7.66 3.55 -13.52
N ASP A 127 -7.93 2.41 -14.16
CA ASP A 127 -6.89 1.50 -14.65
C ASP A 127 -6.04 2.15 -15.77
N GLU A 128 -6.65 2.97 -16.62
CA GLU A 128 -5.96 3.76 -17.65
C GLU A 128 -5.00 4.79 -17.03
N LYS A 129 -5.47 5.58 -16.05
CA LYS A 129 -4.63 6.53 -15.30
C LYS A 129 -3.45 5.85 -14.62
N ARG A 130 -3.71 4.71 -13.96
CA ARG A 130 -2.68 3.90 -13.30
C ARG A 130 -1.64 3.39 -14.28
N SER A 131 -2.05 2.94 -15.46
CA SER A 131 -1.18 2.42 -16.52
C SER A 131 -0.30 3.52 -17.14
N ILE A 132 -0.87 4.71 -17.39
CA ILE A 132 -0.12 5.86 -17.94
C ILE A 132 1.02 6.26 -16.98
N LYS A 133 0.75 6.29 -15.67
CA LYS A 133 1.74 6.65 -14.66
C LYS A 133 2.87 5.61 -14.53
N GLU A 134 2.57 4.35 -14.80
CA GLU A 134 3.57 3.28 -14.86
C GLU A 134 4.49 3.41 -16.08
N LYS A 135 3.93 3.77 -17.23
CA LYS A 135 4.71 4.00 -18.47
C LYS A 135 5.63 5.22 -18.35
N GLN A 136 5.19 6.30 -17.71
CA GLN A 136 6.01 7.50 -17.52
C GLN A 136 7.21 7.27 -16.60
N ARG A 137 7.11 6.37 -15.60
CA ARG A 137 8.23 6.00 -14.72
C ARG A 137 9.27 5.10 -15.39
N LYS A 138 8.89 4.39 -16.46
CA LYS A 138 9.78 3.50 -17.21
C LYS A 138 10.50 4.17 -18.38
N VAL A 139 10.28 5.46 -18.65
CA VAL A 139 11.07 6.18 -19.65
C VAL A 139 12.50 6.35 -19.10
N PRO A 140 13.51 5.70 -19.68
CA PRO A 140 14.89 5.99 -19.30
C PRO A 140 15.18 7.41 -19.80
N SER A 141 15.65 8.28 -18.89
CA SER A 141 16.19 9.59 -19.27
C SER A 141 17.24 9.37 -20.36
N PRO A 142 17.20 10.10 -21.51
CA PRO A 142 18.32 10.09 -22.43
C PRO A 142 19.50 10.76 -21.72
N ARG A 143 20.38 9.93 -21.15
CA ARG A 143 21.63 10.39 -20.55
C ARG A 143 22.48 10.92 -21.70
N GLY A 144 22.63 12.24 -21.78
CA GLY A 144 23.38 12.92 -22.83
C GLY A 144 24.81 12.38 -22.91
N THR A 145 25.14 11.77 -24.04
CA THR A 145 26.52 11.48 -24.43
C THR A 145 27.14 12.80 -24.90
N LEU A 146 27.97 13.41 -24.06
CA LEU A 146 28.87 14.48 -24.49
C LEU A 146 29.98 13.85 -25.38
N PRO A 147 30.28 14.40 -26.56
CA PRO A 147 31.44 13.96 -27.33
C PRO A 147 32.73 14.50 -26.68
N SER A 148 33.59 13.59 -26.22
CA SER A 148 34.94 13.92 -25.75
C SER A 148 35.79 14.44 -26.92
N ARG A 149 36.06 15.74 -26.95
CA ARG A 149 37.07 16.36 -27.83
C ARG A 149 38.46 15.89 -27.39
N THR A 150 39.10 15.04 -28.19
CA THR A 150 40.53 14.77 -28.09
C THR A 150 41.30 15.95 -28.70
N LEU A 151 41.99 16.73 -27.86
CA LEU A 151 43.02 17.67 -28.28
C LEU A 151 44.33 16.86 -28.35
N THR A 152 44.79 16.52 -29.56
CA THR A 152 46.18 16.06 -29.75
C THR A 152 47.07 17.28 -29.94
N MET A 153 47.90 17.58 -28.95
CA MET A 153 48.92 18.62 -29.00
C MET A 153 50.23 18.01 -29.50
N GLY A 154 50.72 18.54 -30.61
CA GLY A 154 52.14 18.77 -30.92
C GLY A 154 53.13 17.63 -30.66
N SER A 155 53.43 16.86 -31.71
CA SER A 155 54.70 16.14 -31.83
C SER A 155 55.87 17.13 -31.90
N ILE A 156 56.58 17.31 -30.78
CA ILE A 156 57.90 17.96 -30.76
C ILE A 156 58.96 16.87 -30.91
N THR A 157 59.64 16.93 -32.06
CA THR A 157 60.88 16.23 -32.39
C THR A 157 62.01 16.71 -31.49
N LEU A 158 62.73 15.79 -30.82
CA LEU A 158 64.11 16.06 -30.40
C LEU A 158 64.96 14.77 -30.31
N MET A 159 65.93 14.71 -31.25
CA MET A 159 67.31 14.19 -31.18
C MET A 159 67.60 12.77 -30.65
N VAL A 160 68.12 11.91 -31.54
CA VAL A 160 69.41 11.24 -31.31
C VAL A 160 70.19 11.22 -32.63
N VAL A 161 71.40 11.79 -32.60
CA VAL A 161 72.42 11.80 -33.66
C VAL A 161 73.38 10.66 -33.32
N GLU A 162 73.56 9.68 -34.19
CA GLU A 162 74.71 8.76 -34.14
C GLU A 162 75.33 8.59 -35.54
N PRO A 163 76.67 8.69 -35.66
CA PRO A 163 77.39 8.79 -36.93
C PRO A 163 77.73 7.42 -37.54
N LEU A 164 77.82 7.42 -38.87
CA LEU A 164 78.22 6.31 -39.74
C LEU A 164 79.74 6.07 -39.66
N ALA A 165 80.14 4.83 -39.41
CA ALA A 165 81.44 4.27 -39.81
C ALA A 165 81.20 2.82 -40.26
#